data_AF-A0A948AW61-F1
#
_entry.id   AF-A0A948AW61-F1
#
_cell.length_a   1.000
_cell.length_b   1.000
_cell.length_c   1.000
_cell.angle_alpha   90.00
_cell.angle_beta   90.00
_cell.angle_gamma   90.00
#
_symmetry.space_group_name_H-M   'P 1'
#
loop_
_entity.id
_entity.type
_entity.pdbx_description
1 polymer ?
#
loop_
_entity_poly.entity_id
_entity_poly.type
_entity_poly.pdbx_seq_one_letter_code
_entity_poly.pdbx_strand_id
1 'polypeptide(L)' 'MKDEIYKTCLRDLIPLIAEDALEAKEDSRKYPTDFNKGRMMGYFEVLSTVKNQINPFNIGEKDIGLDKINIDEYL' A
#
# COMPACT_ATOMS: atom_id res chain seq x y z
N MET A 1 17.79 -17.55 -6.84
CA MET A 1 16.71 -17.64 -7.85
C MET A 1 15.33 -17.44 -7.21
N LYS A 2 14.95 -18.20 -6.16
CA LYS A 2 13.68 -17.98 -5.44
C LYS A 2 13.59 -16.59 -4.78
N ASP A 3 14.66 -16.14 -4.13
CA ASP A 3 14.70 -14.83 -3.46
C ASP A 3 14.46 -13.65 -4.41
N GLU A 4 14.95 -13.74 -5.65
CA GLU A 4 14.74 -12.71 -6.67
C GLU A 4 13.30 -12.69 -7.19
N ILE A 5 12.64 -13.86 -7.25
CA ILE A 5 11.22 -13.97 -7.62
C ILE A 5 10.36 -13.32 -6.53
N TYR A 6 10.66 -13.56 -5.25
CA TYR A 6 9.90 -12.94 -4.14
C TYR A 6 10.06 -11.43 -4.09
N LYS A 7 11.29 -10.92 -4.26
CA LYS A 7 11.54 -9.47 -4.32
C LYS A 7 10.83 -8.83 -5.50
N THR A 8 10.90 -9.45 -6.68
CA THR A 8 10.19 -8.95 -7.88
C THR A 8 8.69 -8.93 -7.66
N CYS A 9 8.13 -10.00 -7.08
CA CYS A 9 6.71 -10.07 -6.75
C CYS A 9 6.30 -8.97 -5.77
N LEU A 10 7.05 -8.74 -4.70
CA LEU A 10 6.74 -7.67 -3.73
C LEU A 10 6.85 -6.28 -4.36
N ARG A 11 7.93 -6.03 -5.11
CA ARG A 11 8.16 -4.77 -5.82
C ARG A 11 7.05 -4.44 -6.81
N ASP A 12 6.46 -5.44 -7.46
CA ASP A 12 5.41 -5.24 -8.46
C ASP A 12 4.01 -5.22 -7.81
N LEU A 13 3.77 -6.00 -6.74
CA LEU A 13 2.47 -6.10 -6.07
C LEU A 13 2.15 -4.90 -5.18
N ILE A 14 3.12 -4.38 -4.42
CA ILE A 14 2.89 -3.27 -3.49
C ILE A 14 2.40 -2.00 -4.20
N PRO A 15 2.95 -1.61 -5.37
CA PRO A 15 2.39 -0.53 -6.18
C PRO A 15 0.92 -0.75 -6.57
N LEU A 16 0.55 -1.98 -6.99
CA LEU A 16 -0.84 -2.29 -7.37
C LEU A 16 -1.79 -2.15 -6.18
N ILE A 17 -1.40 -2.65 -5.00
CA ILE A 17 -2.19 -2.49 -3.77
C ILE A 17 -2.37 -1.00 -3.43
N ALA A 18 -1.36 -0.19 -3.71
CA ALA A 18 -1.44 1.23 -3.43
C ALA A 18 -2.25 2.00 -4.48
N GLU A 19 -2.25 1.59 -5.75
CA GLU A 19 -3.19 2.07 -6.75
C GLU A 19 -4.63 1.76 -6.34
N ASP A 20 -4.92 0.52 -5.92
CA ASP A 20 -6.22 0.12 -5.39
C ASP A 20 -6.64 0.95 -4.16
N ALA A 21 -5.69 1.33 -3.31
CA ALA A 21 -5.93 2.18 -2.14
C ALA A 21 -6.36 3.60 -2.54
N LEU A 22 -5.75 4.16 -3.59
CA LEU A 22 -6.13 5.45 -4.14
C LEU A 22 -7.54 5.38 -4.75
N GLU A 23 -7.85 4.33 -5.49
CA GLU A 23 -9.20 4.11 -6.02
C GLU A 23 -10.24 3.97 -4.90
N ALA A 24 -9.93 3.22 -3.84
CA ALA A 24 -10.79 3.08 -2.68
C ALA A 24 -11.04 4.43 -1.98
N LYS A 25 -10.04 5.32 -1.93
CA LYS A 25 -10.22 6.67 -1.41
C LYS A 25 -11.19 7.47 -2.28
N GLU A 26 -11.00 7.46 -3.60
CA GLU A 26 -11.88 8.18 -4.53
C GLU A 26 -13.32 7.64 -4.47
N ASP A 27 -13.49 6.33 -4.38
CA ASP A 27 -14.79 5.69 -4.17
C ASP A 27 -15.43 6.12 -2.84
N SER A 28 -14.65 6.21 -1.76
CA SER A 28 -15.16 6.66 -0.45
C SER A 28 -15.61 8.13 -0.46
N ARG A 29 -14.96 8.97 -1.28
CA ARG A 29 -15.32 10.39 -1.47
C ARG A 29 -16.57 10.53 -2.33
N LYS A 30 -16.63 9.78 -3.44
CA LYS A 30 -17.73 9.82 -4.41
C LYS A 30 -18.99 9.14 -3.88
N TYR A 31 -18.84 8.06 -3.13
CA TYR A 31 -19.91 7.24 -2.59
C TYR A 31 -19.65 6.92 -1.10
N PRO A 32 -20.01 7.82 -0.17
CA PRO A 32 -19.58 7.77 1.23
C PRO A 32 -20.38 6.76 2.07
N THR A 33 -20.35 5.50 1.68
CA THR A 33 -20.90 4.37 2.43
C THR A 33 -19.91 3.88 3.48
N ASP A 34 -20.41 3.25 4.54
CA ASP A 34 -19.55 2.63 5.56
C ASP A 34 -18.64 1.55 4.96
N PHE A 35 -19.15 0.83 3.95
CA PHE A 35 -18.35 -0.13 3.19
C PHE A 35 -17.16 0.52 2.49
N ASN A 36 -17.37 1.61 1.73
CA ASN A 36 -16.28 2.26 1.01
C ASN A 36 -15.26 2.92 1.95
N LYS A 37 -15.73 3.49 3.07
CA LYS A 37 -14.83 3.97 4.14
C LYS A 37 -14.00 2.84 4.73
N GLY A 38 -14.64 1.71 5.07
CA GLY A 38 -13.95 0.54 5.62
C GLY A 38 -12.94 -0.06 4.64
N ARG A 39 -13.30 -0.17 3.35
CA ARG A 39 -12.39 -0.62 2.28
C ARG A 39 -11.17 0.30 2.18
N MET A 40 -11.37 1.61 2.14
CA MET A 40 -10.28 2.59 2.14
C MET A 40 -9.36 2.39 3.35
N MET A 41 -9.92 2.36 4.56
CA MET A 41 -9.13 2.17 5.79
C MET A 41 -8.35 0.84 5.79
N GLY A 42 -8.94 -0.24 5.27
CA GLY A 42 -8.27 -1.55 5.18
C GLY A 42 -7.01 -1.51 4.31
N TYR A 43 -7.06 -0.83 3.15
CA TYR A 43 -5.87 -0.65 2.31
C TYR A 43 -4.78 0.16 3.02
N PHE A 44 -5.15 1.25 3.70
CA PHE A 44 -4.19 2.08 4.44
C PHE A 44 -3.53 1.32 5.59
N GLU A 45 -4.27 0.48 6.30
CA GLU A 45 -3.73 -0.36 7.37
C GLU A 45 -2.71 -1.39 6.85
N VAL A 46 -3.00 -2.01 5.69
CA VAL A 46 -2.07 -2.94 5.02
C VAL A 46 -0.79 -2.22 4.60
N LEU A 47 -0.90 -1.07 3.95
CA LEU A 47 0.27 -0.29 3.49
C LEU A 47 1.10 0.25 4.66
N SER A 48 0.45 0.74 5.71
CA SER A 48 1.11 1.16 6.96
C SER A 48 1.86 -0.01 7.60
N THR A 49 1.25 -1.19 7.66
CA THR A 49 1.90 -2.40 8.15
C THR A 49 3.15 -2.73 7.33
N VAL A 50 3.06 -2.71 6.00
CA VAL A 50 4.22 -2.93 5.11
C VAL A 50 5.33 -1.92 5.40
N LYS A 51 5.01 -0.62 5.45
CA LYS A 51 5.96 0.47 5.77
C LYS A 51 6.66 0.25 7.11
N ASN A 52 5.92 -0.18 8.13
CA ASN A 52 6.48 -0.42 9.46
C ASN A 52 7.37 -1.65 9.51
N GLN A 53 7.04 -2.69 8.75
CA GLN A 53 7.80 -3.94 8.74
C GLN A 53 9.08 -3.87 7.89
N ILE A 54 9.20 -2.96 6.92
CA ILE A 54 10.40 -2.87 6.07
C ILE A 54 11.60 -2.22 6.79
N ASN A 55 11.34 -1.35 7.76
CA ASN A 55 12.36 -0.62 8.53
C ASN A 55 13.33 -1.56 9.27
N PRO A 56 12.87 -2.58 10.04
CA PRO A 56 13.75 -3.57 10.68
C PRO A 56 14.69 -4.33 9.73
N PHE A 57 14.34 -4.44 8.44
CA PHE A 57 15.13 -5.15 7.44
C PHE A 57 16.04 -4.23 6.61
N ASN A 58 16.11 -2.93 6.92
CA ASN A 58 16.82 -1.92 6.12
C ASN A 58 16.39 -1.94 4.64
N ILE A 59 15.13 -2.27 4.36
CA ILE A 59 14.56 -2.21 3.02
C ILE A 59 14.05 -0.78 2.81
N GLY A 60 14.51 -0.10 1.77
CA GLY A 60 14.02 1.22 1.42
C GLY A 60 12.64 1.14 0.77
N GLU A 61 11.81 2.15 0.96
CA GLU A 61 10.48 2.25 0.31
C GLU A 61 10.58 2.11 -1.22
N LYS A 62 11.65 2.62 -1.83
CA LYS A 62 11.96 2.50 -3.27
C LYS A 62 12.15 1.06 -3.73
N ASP A 63 12.71 0.20 -2.88
CA ASP A 63 13.03 -1.18 -3.23
C ASP A 63 11.77 -2.04 -3.40
N ILE A 64 10.66 -1.57 -2.85
CA ILE A 64 9.35 -2.24 -2.90
C ILE A 64 8.27 -1.37 -3.57
N GLY A 65 8.66 -0.22 -4.15
CA GLY A 65 7.74 0.68 -4.88
C GLY A 65 6.74 1.45 -4.01
N LEU A 66 7.00 1.59 -2.70
CA LEU A 66 6.16 2.32 -1.76
C LEU A 66 6.42 3.84 -1.79
N ASP A 67 7.57 4.27 -2.33
CA ASP A 67 8.00 5.67 -2.41
C ASP A 67 7.11 6.56 -3.29
N LYS A 68 6.22 5.93 -4.07
CA LYS A 68 5.25 6.61 -4.93
C LYS A 68 3.97 7.01 -4.21
N ILE A 69 3.77 6.55 -2.98
CA ILE A 69 2.53 6.77 -2.22
C ILE A 69 2.86 7.39 -0.87
N ASN A 70 2.37 8.61 -0.64
CA ASN A 70 2.52 9.23 0.66
C ASN A 70 1.44 8.73 1.63
N ILE A 71 1.61 7.54 2.21
CA ILE A 71 0.63 6.90 3.11
C ILE A 71 0.16 7.84 4.24
N ASP A 72 1.04 8.74 4.70
CA ASP A 72 0.75 9.66 5.81
C ASP A 72 -0.22 10.79 5.42
N GLU A 73 -0.47 11.03 4.12
CA GLU A 73 -1.52 11.96 3.64
C GLU A 73 -2.94 11.38 3.69
N TYR A 74 -3.09 10.15 4.18
CA TYR A 74 -4.34 9.40 4.09
C TYR A 74 -4.84 8.86 5.44
N LEU A 75 -4.06 8.99 6.50
CA LEU A 75 -4.46 8.83 7.90
C LEU A 75 -4.83 10.19 8.50
#